data_AF-A0A093FK35-F1
#
_entry.id   AF-A0A093FK35-F1
#
_cell.length_a   1.000
_cell.length_b   1.000
_cell.length_c   1.000
_cell.angle_alpha   90.00
_cell.angle_beta   90.00
_cell.angle_gamma   90.00
#
_symmetry.space_group_name_H-M   'P 1'
#
loop_
_entity.id
_entity.type
_entity.pdbx_description
1 polymer ?
#
loop_
_entity_poly.entity_id
_entity_poly.type
_entity_poly.pdbx_seq_one_letter_code
_entity_poly.pdbx_strand_id
1 'polypeptide(L)'
;DPLAGIIPRTMHQIFEKLKETGTEFSVKVSLLEIYNEELFDLLSPTSDVGERLQMFDDPRNKLSARGIIIKGLEEITVHNKNEVYQILERGAAKRTTAATYMNAYS
;
A
#
# COMPACT_ATOMS: atom_id res chain seq x y z
N ASP A 1 16.53 -5.51 13.95
CA ASP A 1 16.47 -6.85 13.34
C ASP A 1 17.36 -6.87 12.10
N PRO A 2 18.44 -7.66 12.09
CA PRO A 2 19.34 -7.78 10.94
C PRO A 2 18.68 -8.42 9.70
N LEU A 3 17.60 -9.18 9.85
CA LEU A 3 16.88 -9.81 8.74
C LEU A 3 15.83 -8.90 8.08
N ALA A 4 15.53 -7.76 8.70
CA ALA A 4 14.54 -6.83 8.18
C ALA A 4 14.95 -6.25 6.82
N GLY A 5 14.02 -6.21 5.86
CA GLY A 5 14.20 -5.54 4.57
C GLY A 5 14.15 -4.01 4.65
N ILE A 6 14.19 -3.33 3.50
CA ILE A 6 14.19 -1.85 3.43
C ILE A 6 12.90 -1.27 4.01
N ILE A 7 11.72 -1.76 3.62
CA ILE A 7 10.43 -1.20 4.04
C ILE A 7 10.30 -1.10 5.58
N PRO A 8 10.44 -2.19 6.36
CA PRO A 8 10.31 -2.09 7.81
C PRO A 8 11.40 -1.23 8.47
N ARG A 9 12.62 -1.17 7.90
CA ARG A 9 13.69 -0.28 8.39
C ARG A 9 13.33 1.18 8.17
N THR A 10 12.87 1.52 6.98
CA THR A 10 12.44 2.88 6.63
C THR A 10 11.30 3.33 7.51
N MET A 11 10.29 2.48 7.72
CA MET A 11 9.15 2.83 8.59
C MET A 11 9.59 3.05 10.03
N HIS A 12 10.49 2.22 10.56
CA HIS A 12 11.05 2.46 11.89
C HIS A 12 11.75 3.83 11.97
N GLN A 13 12.59 4.17 10.99
CA GLN A 13 13.28 5.46 10.97
C GLN A 13 12.32 6.66 10.84
N ILE A 14 11.27 6.53 10.02
CA ILE A 14 10.24 7.57 9.88
C ILE A 14 9.58 7.82 11.25
N PHE A 15 9.11 6.76 11.92
CA PHE A 15 8.45 6.91 13.22
C PHE A 15 9.37 7.48 14.31
N GLU A 16 10.65 7.10 14.35
CA GLU A 16 11.60 7.66 15.31
C GLU A 16 11.81 9.16 15.06
N LYS A 17 12.07 9.56 13.80
CA LYS A 17 12.24 10.97 13.45
C LYS A 17 10.99 11.82 13.71
N LEU A 18 9.81 11.29 13.42
CA LEU A 18 8.55 11.99 13.68
C LEU A 18 8.26 12.16 15.18
N LYS A 19 8.76 11.26 16.04
CA LYS A 19 8.68 11.44 17.50
C LYS A 19 9.64 12.53 17.98
N GLU A 20 10.83 12.61 17.39
CA GLU A 20 11.84 13.62 17.75
C GLU A 20 11.40 15.06 17.44
N THR A 21 10.56 15.27 16.43
CA THR A 21 10.07 16.61 16.06
C THR A 21 9.04 17.18 17.04
N GLY A 22 8.47 16.37 17.93
CA GLY A 22 7.47 16.81 18.91
C GLY A 22 6.16 17.34 18.30
N THR A 23 5.91 17.06 17.02
CA THR A 23 4.73 17.50 16.28
C THR A 23 3.74 16.34 16.15
N GLU A 24 2.44 16.62 16.11
CA GLU A 24 1.43 15.60 15.79
C GLU A 24 1.57 15.14 14.34
N PHE A 25 1.53 13.83 14.13
CA PHE A 25 1.65 13.23 12.79
C PHE A 25 0.66 12.08 12.63
N SER A 26 0.29 11.81 11.38
CA SER A 26 -0.44 10.62 10.97
C SER A 26 0.28 10.00 9.79
N VAL A 27 0.52 8.68 9.85
CA VAL A 27 1.16 7.93 8.78
C VAL A 27 0.13 7.00 8.17
N LYS A 28 -0.01 7.02 6.85
CA LYS A 28 -0.86 6.12 6.09
C LYS A 28 -0.03 5.29 5.13
N VAL A 29 -0.48 4.06 4.88
CA VAL A 29 0.17 3.12 3.96
C VAL A 29 -0.88 2.50 3.05
N SER A 30 -0.56 2.44 1.77
CA SER A 30 -1.27 1.67 0.76
C SER A 30 -0.30 0.67 0.11
N LEU A 31 -0.81 -0.47 -0.38
CA LEU A 31 0.01 -1.46 -1.09
C LEU A 31 -0.68 -1.84 -2.40
N LEU A 32 -0.15 -1.28 -3.48
CA LEU A 32 -0.65 -1.45 -4.84
C LEU A 32 0.17 -2.50 -5.59
N GLU A 33 -0.50 -3.36 -6.33
CA GLU A 33 0.11 -4.27 -7.30
C GLU A 33 -0.31 -3.89 -8.72
N ILE A 34 0.65 -3.97 -9.65
CA ILE A 34 0.41 -3.82 -11.08
C ILE A 34 0.72 -5.17 -11.73
N TYR A 35 -0.30 -5.82 -12.29
CA TYR A 35 -0.16 -7.10 -12.97
C TYR A 35 -0.90 -7.07 -14.29
N ASN A 36 -0.22 -7.37 -15.39
CA ASN A 36 -0.77 -7.30 -16.75
C ASN A 36 -1.51 -5.97 -17.04
N GLU A 37 -0.87 -4.84 -16.70
CA GLU A 37 -1.42 -3.48 -16.85
C GLU A 37 -2.68 -3.17 -16.02
N GLU A 38 -3.11 -4.10 -15.17
CA GLU A 38 -4.23 -3.92 -14.25
C GLU A 38 -3.73 -3.61 -12.83
N LEU A 39 -4.50 -2.80 -12.11
CA LEU A 39 -4.19 -2.33 -10.77
C LEU A 39 -4.96 -3.13 -9.72
N PHE A 40 -4.29 -3.59 -8.67
CA PHE A 40 -4.90 -4.36 -7.59
C PHE A 40 -4.53 -3.82 -6.22
N ASP A 41 -5.51 -3.71 -5.33
CA ASP A 41 -5.30 -3.34 -3.93
C ASP A 41 -5.00 -4.57 -3.07
N LEU A 42 -3.74 -4.69 -2.64
CA LEU A 42 -3.28 -5.78 -1.77
C LEU A 42 -3.74 -5.61 -0.31
N LEU A 43 -4.24 -4.43 0.08
CA LEU A 43 -4.78 -4.13 1.41
C LEU A 43 -6.29 -3.98 1.43
N SER A 44 -6.97 -4.17 0.29
CA SER A 44 -8.43 -4.11 0.29
C SER A 44 -9.02 -5.21 1.20
N PRO A 45 -10.03 -4.89 2.02
CA PRO A 45 -10.69 -5.83 2.93
C PRO A 45 -11.54 -6.87 2.20
N THR A 46 -11.82 -6.68 0.91
CA THR A 46 -12.55 -7.67 0.12
C THR A 46 -11.72 -8.92 -0.10
N SER A 47 -12.38 -10.08 -0.03
CA SER A 47 -11.82 -11.35 -0.46
C SER A 47 -11.83 -11.52 -1.97
N ASP A 48 -12.48 -10.62 -2.71
CA ASP A 48 -12.43 -10.59 -4.17
C ASP A 48 -11.03 -10.14 -4.62
N VAL A 49 -10.30 -11.07 -5.23
CA VAL A 49 -8.96 -10.85 -5.81
C VAL A 49 -9.02 -10.41 -7.27
N GLY A 50 -10.20 -10.40 -7.88
CA GLY A 50 -10.42 -9.96 -9.26
C GLY A 50 -10.80 -8.48 -9.40
N GLU A 51 -11.04 -7.78 -8.29
CA GLU A 51 -11.37 -6.36 -8.30
C GLU A 51 -10.19 -5.51 -8.77
N ARG A 52 -10.37 -4.82 -9.90
CA ARG A 52 -9.38 -3.94 -10.52
C ARG A 52 -9.63 -2.50 -10.10
N LEU A 53 -8.57 -1.81 -9.69
CA LEU A 53 -8.65 -0.39 -9.36
C LEU A 53 -8.66 0.46 -10.63
N GLN A 54 -9.31 1.61 -10.53
CA GLN A 54 -9.40 2.57 -11.63
C GLN A 54 -8.47 3.77 -11.39
N MET A 55 -7.76 4.18 -12.42
CA MET A 55 -6.83 5.31 -12.40
C MET A 55 -7.41 6.51 -13.15
N PHE A 56 -7.29 7.71 -12.57
CA PHE A 56 -7.82 8.95 -13.12
C PHE A 56 -6.79 10.08 -12.99
N ASP A 57 -6.86 11.08 -13.87
CA ASP A 57 -6.15 12.34 -13.69
C ASP A 57 -6.82 13.18 -12.59
N ASP A 58 -6.03 13.80 -11.71
CA ASP A 58 -6.50 14.74 -10.69
C ASP A 58 -6.75 16.12 -11.30
N PRO A 59 -8.01 16.55 -11.45
CA PRO A 59 -8.32 17.86 -12.05
C PRO A 59 -7.92 19.04 -11.17
N ARG A 60 -7.57 18.82 -9.89
CA ARG A 60 -7.31 19.87 -8.90
C ARG A 60 -5.83 20.26 -8.80
N ASN A 61 -4.92 19.42 -9.29
CA ASN A 61 -3.48 19.65 -9.14
C ASN A 61 -2.86 20.12 -10.47
N LYS A 62 -3.12 21.38 -10.85
CA LYS A 62 -2.54 21.99 -12.07
C LYS A 62 -1.07 22.42 -11.90
N LEU A 63 -0.53 22.38 -10.67
CA LEU A 63 0.82 22.87 -10.35
C LEU A 63 1.89 21.76 -10.37
N SER A 64 1.49 20.49 -10.37
CA SER A 64 2.36 19.35 -10.65
C SER A 64 1.72 18.57 -11.79
N ALA A 65 2.34 18.53 -12.95
CA ALA A 65 1.78 18.04 -14.21
C ALA A 65 1.39 16.53 -14.25
N ARG A 66 1.16 15.85 -13.12
CA ARG A 66 1.01 14.39 -13.01
C ARG A 66 0.24 13.90 -11.76
N GLY A 67 -0.75 14.64 -11.26
CA GLY A 67 -1.56 14.13 -10.15
C GLY A 67 -2.42 12.96 -10.61
N ILE A 68 -2.08 11.71 -10.29
CA ILE A 68 -2.92 10.53 -10.57
C ILE A 68 -3.72 10.19 -9.30
N ILE A 69 -5.01 9.91 -9.45
CA ILE A 69 -5.88 9.37 -8.41
C ILE A 69 -6.19 7.93 -8.74
N ILE A 70 -5.96 7.03 -7.78
CA ILE A 70 -6.40 5.63 -7.87
C ILE A 70 -7.66 5.49 -7.02
N LYS A 71 -8.80 5.31 -7.67
CA LYS A 71 -10.09 5.16 -7.00
C LYS A 71 -10.18 3.77 -6.39
N GLY A 72 -10.55 3.72 -5.11
CA GLY A 72 -10.72 2.46 -4.37
C GLY A 72 -9.44 1.89 -3.78
N LEU A 73 -8.30 2.59 -3.88
CA LEU A 73 -7.08 2.20 -3.18
C LEU A 73 -7.22 2.46 -1.68
N GLU A 74 -7.10 1.41 -0.88
CA GLU A 74 -7.17 1.49 0.57
C GLU A 74 -5.90 2.15 1.16
N GLU A 75 -6.12 3.09 2.06
CA GLU A 75 -5.06 3.72 2.87
C GLU A 75 -5.25 3.38 4.35
N ILE A 76 -4.37 2.54 4.89
CA ILE A 76 -4.42 2.13 6.29
C ILE A 76 -3.56 3.07 7.13
N THR A 77 -4.15 3.64 8.19
CA THR A 77 -3.40 4.43 9.17
C THR A 77 -2.58 3.51 10.06
N VAL A 78 -1.28 3.81 10.18
CA VAL A 78 -0.33 3.04 10.98
C VAL A 78 0.31 3.89 12.06
N HIS A 79 0.47 3.30 13.25
CA HIS A 79 0.96 4.01 14.43
C HIS A 79 2.36 3.56 14.85
N ASN A 80 2.81 2.41 14.35
CA ASN A 80 4.11 1.85 14.68
C ASN A 80 4.59 0.85 13.61
N LYS A 81 5.85 0.43 13.72
CA LYS A 81 6.48 -0.53 12.80
C LYS A 81 5.83 -1.92 12.81
N ASN A 82 5.20 -2.35 13.90
CA ASN A 82 4.62 -3.70 14.01
C ASN A 82 3.34 -3.79 13.18
N GLU A 83 2.53 -2.73 13.15
CA GLU A 83 1.36 -2.63 12.26
C GLU A 83 1.77 -2.71 10.80
N VAL A 84 2.89 -2.09 10.42
CA VAL A 84 3.45 -2.20 9.06
C VAL A 84 3.79 -3.65 8.72
N TYR A 85 4.40 -4.41 9.63
CA TYR A 85 4.69 -5.83 9.38
C TYR A 85 3.43 -6.64 9.11
N GLN A 86 2.38 -6.44 9.91
CA GLN A 86 1.08 -7.10 9.71
C GLN A 86 0.45 -6.75 8.36
N ILE A 87 0.55 -5.48 7.95
CA ILE A 87 0.09 -5.00 6.64
C ILE A 87 0.85 -5.70 5.50
N LEU A 88 2.18 -5.82 5.62
CA LEU A 88 3.00 -6.49 4.61
C LEU A 88 2.71 -7.99 4.52
N GLU A 89 2.54 -8.68 5.65
CA GLU A 89 2.16 -10.10 5.68
C GLU A 89 0.79 -10.33 5.03
N ARG A 90 -0.20 -9.50 5.38
CA ARG A 90 -1.54 -9.54 4.77
C ARG A 90 -1.47 -9.31 3.27
N GLY A 91 -0.71 -8.31 2.83
CA GLY A 91 -0.51 -8.02 1.41
C GLY A 91 0.16 -9.17 0.66
N ALA A 92 1.16 -9.82 1.27
CA ALA A 92 1.85 -10.97 0.71
C ALA A 92 0.92 -12.20 0.58
N ALA A 93 0.07 -12.44 1.59
CA ALA A 93 -0.94 -13.48 1.53
C ALA A 93 -1.95 -13.22 0.40
N LYS A 94 -2.46 -11.99 0.27
CA LYS A 94 -3.41 -11.62 -0.80
C LYS A 94 -2.79 -11.77 -2.19
N ARG A 95 -1.54 -11.34 -2.37
CA ARG A 95 -0.77 -11.54 -3.61
C ARG A 95 -0.66 -13.02 -3.99
N THR A 96 -0.38 -13.90 -3.02
CA THR A 96 -0.25 -15.34 -3.27
C THR A 96 -1.57 -15.97 -3.73
N THR A 97 -2.68 -15.60 -3.07
CA THR A 97 -4.02 -16.02 -3.47
C THR A 97 -4.38 -15.50 -4.87
N ALA A 98 -4.11 -14.21 -5.12
CA ALA A 98 -4.38 -13.57 -6.40
C ALA A 98 -3.60 -14.23 -7.55
N ALA A 99 -2.31 -14.50 -7.37
CA ALA A 99 -1.49 -15.17 -8.37
C ALA A 99 -2.04 -16.57 -8.71
N THR A 100 -2.46 -17.34 -7.71
CA THR A 100 -3.04 -18.67 -7.93
C THR A 100 -4.35 -18.60 -8.71
N TYR A 101 -5.22 -17.64 -8.34
CA TYR A 101 -6.50 -17.43 -9.03
C TYR A 101 -6.29 -16.94 -10.47
N MET A 102 -5.51 -15.88 -10.68
CA MET A 102 -5.27 -15.30 -12.00
C MET A 102 -4.59 -16.28 -12.96
N ASN A 103 -3.66 -17.11 -12.47
CA ASN A 103 -3.02 -18.15 -13.29
C ASN A 103 -3.97 -19.31 -13.63
N ALA A 104 -4.98 -19.58 -12.80
CA ALA A 104 -5.98 -20.62 -13.08
C ALA A 104 -7.02 -20.21 -14.14
N TYR A 105 -7.16 -18.90 -14.38
CA TYR A 105 -8.04 -18.33 -15.41
C TYR A 105 -7.28 -17.77 -16.63
N SER A 106 -5.96 -18.03 -16.71
CA SER A 106 -5.11 -17.68 -17.86
C SER A 106 -4.98 -18.82 -18.86
#